data_AF-A0A8H8IQ77-F1
#
_entry.id   AF-A0A8H8IQ77-F1
#
_cell.length_a   1.000
_cell.length_b   1.000
_cell.length_c   1.000
_cell.angle_alpha   90.00
_cell.angle_beta   90.00
_cell.angle_gamma   90.00
#
_symmetry.space_group_name_H-M   'P 1'
#
loop_
_entity.id
_entity.type
_entity.pdbx_description
1 polymer ?
#
loop_
_entity_poly.entity_id
_entity_poly.type
_entity_poly.pdbx_seq_one_letter_code
_entity_poly.pdbx_strand_id
1 'polypeptide(L)'
;MPSDMQSVRPLSPLLVHEPLEKQWKSLGVVALTVQTPTSSNFTPSETSPSPPPSRWKTPEFLFYGLVFLVVVPYMMKIPFDLSNESNPNFFKILPRLQPGWLLGRRVDNSDAQYRSFRSNIPSLLALSTVHIISGQLYTRIGHLFATDSPTDASRRSPNISRIPFLLGFSLLMLAGLHGTSSLKIITILWANYWIGKLKIPAVTWVFNAFVLFTSNWYEGFRFSDIHGALATLDRIAGFYPRWHISFNITMLRMLSFNMDYYWASKTTTSSQVHRAVFKRSSDFT
;
A
#
# COMPACT_ATOMS: atom_id res chain seq x y z
N MET A 1 52.39 10.72 5.72
CA MET A 1 52.41 10.39 7.17
C MET A 1 51.79 11.54 7.95
N PRO A 2 51.02 11.28 9.03
CA PRO A 2 50.68 9.96 9.59
C PRO A 2 49.37 9.46 8.94
N SER A 3 49.17 8.28 8.35
CA SER A 3 49.52 6.90 8.72
C SER A 3 49.24 6.57 10.19
N ASP A 4 47.95 6.39 10.53
CA ASP A 4 47.47 5.19 11.23
C ASP A 4 45.97 5.28 11.55
N MET A 5 45.22 4.32 10.99
CA MET A 5 44.09 3.56 11.59
C MET A 5 43.27 2.90 10.47
N GLN A 6 43.96 2.10 9.65
CA GLN A 6 43.36 0.89 9.11
C GLN A 6 43.70 -0.23 10.07
N SER A 7 42.72 -0.75 10.81
CA SER A 7 42.82 -2.12 11.34
C SER A 7 41.81 -2.97 10.58
N VAL A 8 42.25 -3.51 9.45
CA VAL A 8 41.63 -4.70 8.86
C VAL A 8 41.94 -5.85 9.82
N ARG A 9 40.93 -6.34 10.56
CA ARG A 9 41.03 -7.64 11.22
C ARG A 9 40.30 -8.68 10.37
N PRO A 10 40.90 -9.86 10.11
CA PRO A 10 40.14 -10.99 9.60
C PRO A 10 39.14 -11.45 10.67
N LEU A 11 37.91 -11.71 10.24
CA LEU A 11 36.82 -12.21 11.07
C LEU A 11 37.21 -13.56 11.68
N SER A 12 37.51 -13.55 12.98
CA SER A 12 37.40 -14.71 13.85
C SER A 12 36.04 -14.62 14.55
N PRO A 13 35.26 -15.72 14.71
CA PRO A 13 34.02 -15.69 15.45
C PRO A 13 34.33 -15.64 16.95
N LEU A 14 34.68 -14.46 17.45
CA LEU A 14 34.76 -14.21 18.88
C LEU A 14 33.34 -14.07 19.42
N LEU A 15 32.90 -15.08 20.17
CA LEU A 15 31.76 -15.00 21.07
C LEU A 15 31.96 -13.82 22.02
N VAL A 16 31.32 -12.70 21.72
CA VAL A 16 31.21 -11.57 22.65
C VAL A 16 30.26 -12.02 23.76
N HIS A 17 30.82 -12.33 24.92
CA HIS A 17 30.05 -12.55 26.14
C HIS A 17 29.64 -11.17 26.67
N GLU A 18 28.40 -10.78 26.41
CA GLU A 18 27.78 -9.58 26.99
C GLU A 18 27.63 -9.78 28.52
N PRO A 19 28.10 -8.85 29.37
CA PRO A 19 27.89 -8.93 30.81
C PRO A 19 26.39 -8.77 31.14
N LEU A 20 25.87 -9.67 32.00
CA LEU A 20 24.46 -9.82 32.38
C LEU A 20 23.77 -8.55 32.92
N GLU A 21 24.52 -7.51 33.28
CA GLU A 21 23.99 -6.30 33.92
C GLU A 21 23.24 -5.36 32.96
N LYS A 22 23.49 -5.42 31.64
CA LYS A 22 22.85 -4.52 30.66
C LYS A 22 21.55 -5.03 30.05
N GLN A 23 21.19 -6.29 30.29
CA GLN A 23 20.06 -6.96 29.63
C GLN A 23 18.68 -6.36 29.99
N TRP A 24 18.58 -5.67 31.13
CA TRP A 24 17.28 -5.27 31.71
C TRP A 24 16.79 -3.87 31.36
N LYS A 25 17.55 -3.06 30.61
CA LYS A 25 17.17 -1.66 30.31
C LYS A 25 16.47 -1.42 28.97
N SER A 26 16.18 -2.46 28.17
CA SER A 26 15.47 -2.30 26.89
C SER A 26 14.14 -3.04 26.81
N LEU A 27 13.35 -3.00 27.88
CA LEU A 27 11.93 -3.38 27.83
C LEU A 27 11.10 -2.26 27.18
N GLY A 28 11.35 -2.01 25.90
CA GLY A 28 10.47 -1.22 25.03
C GLY A 28 9.60 -2.14 24.18
N VAL A 29 8.49 -1.63 23.65
CA VAL A 29 7.55 -2.35 22.74
C VAL A 29 8.27 -3.05 21.57
N VAL A 30 9.47 -2.60 21.20
CA VAL A 30 10.34 -3.22 20.19
C VAL A 30 10.77 -4.64 20.59
N ALA A 31 10.94 -4.94 21.88
CA ALA A 31 11.26 -6.29 22.36
C ALA A 31 10.10 -7.30 22.15
N LEU A 32 8.87 -6.82 21.95
CA LEU A 32 7.72 -7.65 21.58
C LEU A 32 7.62 -7.93 20.08
N THR A 33 8.45 -7.31 19.25
CA THR A 33 8.41 -7.56 17.80
C THR A 33 9.31 -8.74 17.44
N VAL A 34 8.76 -9.67 16.65
CA VAL A 34 9.50 -10.84 16.16
C VAL A 34 10.63 -10.37 15.26
N GLN A 35 11.88 -10.59 15.67
CA GLN A 35 13.05 -10.37 14.82
C GLN A 35 12.99 -11.34 13.63
N THR A 36 12.77 -10.80 12.44
CA THR A 36 12.76 -11.59 11.21
C THR A 36 14.20 -11.86 10.75
N PRO A 37 14.55 -13.09 10.33
CA PRO A 37 15.94 -13.48 10.00
C PRO A 37 16.54 -12.76 8.78
N THR A 38 15.76 -11.94 8.07
CA THR A 38 16.25 -11.08 6.98
C THR A 38 16.96 -9.82 7.49
N SER A 39 16.89 -9.52 8.79
CA SER A 39 17.67 -8.43 9.42
C SER A 39 19.12 -8.83 9.74
N SER A 40 19.75 -9.71 8.94
CA SER A 40 21.14 -10.15 9.16
C SER A 40 22.19 -9.03 9.07
N ASN A 41 21.78 -7.81 8.73
CA ASN A 41 22.54 -6.59 8.95
C ASN A 41 22.08 -5.86 10.21
N PHE A 42 21.97 -6.56 11.34
CA PHE A 42 21.93 -5.90 12.65
C PHE A 42 23.33 -5.40 12.95
N THR A 43 23.67 -4.23 12.40
CA THR A 43 24.79 -3.44 12.93
C THR A 43 24.43 -3.10 14.38
N PRO A 44 25.27 -3.46 15.37
CA PRO A 44 25.02 -3.07 16.76
C PRO A 44 24.84 -1.55 16.86
N SER A 45 23.96 -1.11 17.76
CA SER A 45 23.53 0.29 17.89
C SER A 45 24.65 1.32 17.99
N GLU A 46 25.88 0.91 18.34
CA GLU A 46 27.05 1.78 18.43
C GLU A 46 27.51 2.37 17.08
N THR A 47 27.11 1.81 15.93
CA THR A 47 27.53 2.33 14.60
C THR A 47 26.39 2.93 13.77
N SER A 48 25.14 2.89 14.24
CA SER A 48 24.03 3.54 13.55
C SER A 48 23.97 5.02 13.94
N PRO A 49 23.97 5.97 12.97
CA PRO A 49 23.79 7.38 13.29
C PRO A 49 22.48 7.55 14.07
N SER A 50 22.51 8.37 15.12
CA SER A 50 21.32 8.65 15.91
C SER A 50 20.18 9.10 14.98
N PRO A 51 18.95 8.60 15.17
CA PRO A 51 17.84 9.00 14.33
C PRO A 51 17.67 10.52 14.41
N PRO A 52 17.30 11.18 13.29
CA PRO A 52 17.12 12.61 13.29
C PRO A 52 16.08 13.01 14.35
N PRO A 53 16.26 14.17 15.01
CA PRO A 53 15.34 14.62 16.04
C PRO A 53 13.92 14.79 15.46
N SER A 54 12.93 14.61 16.32
CA SER A 54 11.53 14.67 15.92
C SER A 54 11.18 16.08 15.41
N ARG A 55 10.50 16.15 14.26
CA ARG A 55 10.18 17.43 13.58
C ARG A 55 8.86 18.07 14.04
N TRP A 56 8.25 17.57 15.11
CA TRP A 56 6.94 18.03 15.60
C TRP A 56 6.93 19.49 16.06
N LYS A 57 8.09 20.00 16.49
CA LYS A 57 8.26 21.39 16.95
C LYS A 57 8.71 22.35 15.85
N THR A 58 8.85 21.87 14.61
CA THR A 58 9.21 22.75 13.48
C THR A 58 8.03 23.69 13.18
N PRO A 59 8.28 24.97 12.84
CA PRO A 59 7.22 25.92 12.56
C PRO A 59 6.35 25.48 11.38
N GLU A 60 6.92 24.80 10.39
CA GLU A 60 6.19 24.22 9.26
C GLU A 60 5.20 23.15 9.73
N PHE A 61 5.63 22.25 10.62
CA PHE A 61 4.75 21.20 11.15
C PHE A 61 3.65 21.77 12.04
N LEU A 62 3.98 22.77 12.87
CA LEU A 62 3.00 23.47 13.69
C LEU A 62 1.95 24.19 12.82
N PHE A 63 2.39 24.84 11.74
CA PHE A 63 1.50 25.46 10.76
C PHE A 63 0.55 24.44 10.13
N TYR A 64 1.06 23.28 9.69
CA TYR A 64 0.19 22.21 9.17
C TYR A 64 -0.81 21.71 10.21
N GLY A 65 -0.39 21.60 11.47
CA GLY A 65 -1.29 21.26 12.58
C GLY A 65 -2.40 22.29 12.77
N LEU A 66 -2.06 23.59 12.72
CA LEU A 66 -3.05 24.66 12.83
C LEU A 66 -4.01 24.67 11.63
N VAL A 67 -3.49 24.54 10.41
CA VAL A 67 -4.32 24.41 9.20
C VAL A 67 -5.25 23.22 9.33
N PHE A 68 -4.77 22.07 9.79
CA PHE A 68 -5.60 20.88 10.01
C PHE A 68 -6.73 21.14 11.02
N LEU A 69 -6.41 21.76 12.16
CA LEU A 69 -7.40 22.08 13.20
C LEU A 69 -8.46 23.07 12.72
N VAL A 70 -8.17 23.91 11.73
CA VAL A 70 -9.15 24.84 11.15
C VAL A 70 -9.92 24.17 10.01
N VAL A 71 -9.20 23.57 9.05
CA VAL A 71 -9.76 23.04 7.81
C VAL A 71 -10.66 21.84 8.07
N VAL A 72 -10.27 20.89 8.93
CA VAL A 72 -11.05 19.66 9.12
C VAL A 72 -12.43 19.93 9.76
N PRO A 73 -12.55 20.72 10.84
CA PRO A 73 -13.86 21.14 11.33
C PRO A 73 -14.66 21.91 10.27
N TYR A 74 -13.99 22.74 9.46
CA TYR A 74 -14.66 23.50 8.39
C TYR A 74 -15.20 22.61 7.27
N MET A 75 -14.47 21.54 6.91
CA MET A 75 -14.93 20.52 5.96
C MET A 75 -16.19 19.79 6.43
N MET A 76 -16.39 19.68 7.76
CA MET A 76 -17.63 19.13 8.33
C MET A 76 -18.74 20.19 8.42
N LYS A 77 -18.36 21.42 8.81
CA LYS A 77 -19.30 22.53 9.00
C LYS A 77 -19.95 22.99 7.71
N ILE A 78 -19.20 23.14 6.61
CA ILE A 78 -19.77 23.65 5.34
C ILE A 78 -20.91 22.76 4.83
N PRO A 79 -20.74 21.43 4.65
CA PRO A 79 -21.84 20.57 4.20
C PRO A 79 -22.98 20.51 5.22
N PHE A 80 -22.67 20.63 6.51
CA PHE A 80 -23.68 20.76 7.54
C PHE A 80 -24.53 22.02 7.31
N ASP A 81 -23.94 23.21 7.23
CA ASP A 81 -24.67 24.46 7.05
C ASP A 81 -25.39 24.54 5.69
N LEU A 82 -24.82 23.94 4.64
CA LEU A 82 -25.46 23.85 3.31
C LEU A 82 -26.72 22.98 3.34
N SER A 83 -26.66 21.83 4.01
CA SER A 83 -27.80 20.89 4.12
C SER A 83 -28.90 21.37 5.07
N ASN A 84 -28.77 22.57 5.65
CA ASN A 84 -29.79 23.16 6.52
C ASN A 84 -30.87 23.87 5.68
N GLU A 85 -32.14 23.72 6.06
CA GLU A 85 -33.27 24.34 5.37
C GLU A 85 -33.24 25.88 5.44
N SER A 86 -32.57 26.44 6.46
CA SER A 86 -32.35 27.87 6.61
C SER A 86 -31.37 28.47 5.59
N ASN A 87 -30.63 27.64 4.83
CA ASN A 87 -29.67 28.13 3.87
C ASN A 87 -30.36 28.67 2.60
N PRO A 88 -30.04 29.87 2.11
CA PRO A 88 -30.66 30.41 0.89
C PRO A 88 -30.41 29.55 -0.36
N ASN A 89 -29.34 28.76 -0.38
CA ASN A 89 -29.02 27.86 -1.49
C ASN A 89 -29.61 26.45 -1.32
N PHE A 90 -30.37 26.18 -0.25
CA PHE A 90 -30.90 24.85 0.06
C PHE A 90 -31.72 24.26 -1.11
N PHE A 91 -32.56 25.07 -1.76
CA PHE A 91 -33.39 24.63 -2.89
C PHE A 91 -32.57 24.10 -4.08
N LYS A 92 -31.34 24.58 -4.28
CA LYS A 92 -30.47 24.13 -5.39
C LYS A 92 -29.89 22.74 -5.14
N ILE A 93 -29.64 22.40 -3.88
CA ILE A 93 -29.06 21.11 -3.48
C ILE A 93 -30.11 20.08 -3.09
N LEU A 94 -31.34 20.51 -2.80
CA LEU A 94 -32.45 19.67 -2.36
C LEU A 94 -32.63 18.38 -3.20
N PRO A 95 -32.52 18.38 -4.54
CA PRO A 95 -32.65 17.16 -5.33
C PRO A 95 -31.54 16.12 -5.07
N ARG A 96 -30.37 16.55 -4.59
CA ARG A 96 -29.21 15.69 -4.28
C ARG A 96 -29.22 15.19 -2.83
N LEU A 97 -30.01 15.83 -1.96
CA LEU A 97 -30.14 15.46 -0.56
C LEU A 97 -31.10 14.29 -0.39
N GLN A 98 -30.65 13.26 0.33
CA GLN A 98 -31.43 12.07 0.64
C GLN A 98 -31.59 11.92 2.15
N PRO A 99 -32.65 11.26 2.64
CA PRO A 99 -32.76 10.90 4.06
C PRO A 99 -31.50 10.17 4.51
N GLY A 100 -30.82 10.72 5.52
CA GLY A 100 -29.53 10.24 5.99
C GLY A 100 -29.61 9.50 7.31
N TRP A 101 -28.46 8.96 7.72
CA TRP A 101 -28.30 8.23 8.99
C TRP A 101 -27.99 9.16 10.18
N LEU A 102 -27.77 10.45 9.93
CA LEU A 102 -27.39 11.43 10.95
C LEU A 102 -28.64 12.04 11.60
N LEU A 103 -29.23 11.33 12.57
CA LEU A 103 -30.32 11.83 13.43
C LEU A 103 -31.50 12.45 12.63
N GLY A 104 -31.90 11.82 11.53
CA GLY A 104 -33.01 12.28 10.69
C GLY A 104 -32.68 13.43 9.73
N ARG A 105 -31.43 13.92 9.71
CA ARG A 105 -30.98 14.95 8.77
C ARG A 105 -30.85 14.39 7.35
N ARG A 106 -31.14 15.23 6.36
CA ARG A 106 -30.87 14.94 4.95
C ARG A 106 -29.38 15.11 4.67
N VAL A 107 -28.79 14.14 3.98
CA VAL A 107 -27.35 14.08 3.69
C VAL A 107 -27.15 14.09 2.18
N ASP A 108 -26.10 14.76 1.72
CA ASP A 108 -25.68 14.71 0.32
C ASP A 108 -25.15 13.31 -0.01
N ASN A 109 -25.74 12.69 -1.02
CA ASN A 109 -25.44 11.33 -1.46
C ASN A 109 -25.04 11.29 -2.94
N SER A 110 -24.48 12.41 -3.44
CA SER A 110 -24.06 12.58 -4.84
C SER A 110 -22.76 11.84 -5.20
N ASP A 111 -21.83 11.69 -4.25
CA ASP A 111 -20.59 10.92 -4.45
C ASP A 111 -20.89 9.42 -4.56
N ALA A 112 -20.76 8.88 -5.77
CA ALA A 112 -21.02 7.47 -6.04
C ALA A 112 -20.02 6.53 -5.35
N GLN A 113 -18.74 6.90 -5.26
CA GLN A 113 -17.70 6.07 -4.66
C GLN A 113 -17.95 5.92 -3.15
N TYR A 114 -18.16 7.04 -2.46
CA TYR A 114 -18.42 7.04 -1.02
C TYR A 114 -19.78 6.40 -0.69
N ARG A 115 -20.82 6.73 -1.46
CA ARG A 115 -22.15 6.14 -1.29
C ARG A 115 -22.10 4.61 -1.40
N SER A 116 -21.46 4.10 -2.45
CA SER A 116 -21.34 2.66 -2.68
C SER A 116 -20.51 1.96 -1.62
N PHE A 117 -19.42 2.56 -1.14
CA PHE A 117 -18.66 2.01 -0.02
C PHE A 117 -19.54 1.92 1.25
N ARG A 118 -20.18 3.04 1.62
CA ARG A 118 -20.99 3.15 2.84
C ARG A 118 -22.18 2.19 2.83
N SER A 119 -22.90 2.09 1.71
CA SER A 119 -24.06 1.20 1.60
C SER A 119 -23.69 -0.28 1.70
N ASN A 120 -22.43 -0.63 1.39
CA ASN A 120 -21.95 -2.00 1.38
C ASN A 120 -21.06 -2.34 2.60
N ILE A 121 -20.99 -1.48 3.63
CA ILE A 121 -20.20 -1.75 4.85
C ILE A 121 -20.48 -3.15 5.44
N PRO A 122 -21.75 -3.60 5.61
CA PRO A 122 -22.02 -4.95 6.14
C PRO A 122 -21.44 -6.07 5.26
N SER A 123 -21.60 -5.97 3.94
CA SER A 123 -21.06 -6.94 2.97
C SER A 123 -19.53 -6.94 2.97
N LEU A 124 -18.90 -5.76 3.04
CA LEU A 124 -17.45 -5.62 3.11
C LEU A 124 -16.88 -6.18 4.42
N LEU A 125 -17.58 -6.01 5.54
CA LEU A 125 -17.23 -6.63 6.82
C LEU A 125 -17.32 -8.16 6.73
N ALA A 126 -18.43 -8.69 6.19
CA ALA A 126 -18.58 -10.13 6.00
C ALA A 126 -17.45 -10.71 5.13
N LEU A 127 -17.13 -10.04 4.03
CA LEU A 127 -16.08 -10.45 3.09
C LEU A 127 -14.68 -10.38 3.70
N SER A 128 -14.42 -9.35 4.52
CA SER A 128 -13.17 -9.23 5.28
C SER A 128 -13.02 -10.35 6.32
N THR A 129 -14.11 -10.71 7.00
CA THR A 129 -14.14 -11.84 7.93
C THR A 129 -13.85 -13.16 7.19
N VAL A 130 -14.48 -13.39 6.04
CA VAL A 130 -14.21 -14.58 5.20
C VAL A 130 -12.74 -14.61 4.74
N HIS A 131 -12.17 -13.47 4.35
CA HIS A 131 -10.75 -13.39 3.98
C HIS A 131 -9.83 -13.80 5.13
N ILE A 132 -10.06 -13.27 6.34
CA ILE A 132 -9.24 -13.57 7.51
C ILE A 132 -9.36 -15.05 7.89
N ILE A 133 -10.59 -15.58 7.96
CA ILE A 133 -10.84 -16.99 8.33
C ILE A 133 -10.21 -17.93 7.30
N SER A 134 -10.40 -17.67 6.00
CA SER A 134 -9.81 -18.51 4.94
C SER A 134 -8.29 -18.46 4.94
N GLY A 135 -7.68 -17.30 5.21
CA GLY A 135 -6.22 -17.18 5.33
C GLY A 135 -5.64 -17.88 6.56
N GLN A 136 -6.36 -17.84 7.68
CA GLN A 136 -6.01 -18.62 8.87
C GLN A 136 -6.11 -20.12 8.60
N LEU A 137 -7.19 -20.56 7.95
CA LEU A 137 -7.39 -21.96 7.58
C LEU A 137 -6.32 -22.43 6.60
N TYR A 138 -5.98 -21.65 5.59
CA TYR A 138 -4.89 -21.93 4.65
C TYR A 138 -3.56 -22.16 5.38
N THR A 139 -3.23 -21.29 6.34
CA THR A 139 -1.99 -21.42 7.13
C THR A 139 -2.04 -22.68 8.01
N ARG A 140 -3.16 -22.95 8.69
CA ARG A 140 -3.32 -24.14 9.54
C ARG A 140 -3.21 -25.44 8.74
N ILE A 141 -3.90 -25.51 7.61
CA ILE A 141 -3.86 -26.67 6.72
C ILE A 141 -2.44 -26.89 6.18
N GLY A 142 -1.75 -25.82 5.76
CA GLY A 142 -0.36 -25.94 5.31
C GLY A 142 0.58 -26.46 6.38
N HIS A 143 0.34 -26.16 7.66
CA HIS A 143 1.14 -26.70 8.77
C HIS A 143 0.83 -28.16 9.04
N LEU A 144 -0.42 -28.60 8.85
CA LEU A 144 -0.80 -30.01 8.99
C LEU A 144 -0.18 -30.90 7.90
N PHE A 145 -0.01 -30.37 6.69
CA PHE A 145 0.58 -31.10 5.57
C PHE A 145 2.09 -30.90 5.40
N ALA A 146 2.70 -29.97 6.15
CA ALA A 146 4.14 -29.86 6.22
C ALA A 146 4.65 -31.06 7.03
N THR A 147 5.07 -32.12 6.33
CA THR A 147 5.71 -33.27 6.94
C THR A 147 6.95 -32.81 7.71
N ASP A 148 6.93 -32.92 9.03
CA ASP A 148 8.11 -32.76 9.86
C ASP A 148 9.13 -33.84 9.45
N SER A 149 10.18 -33.47 8.72
CA SER A 149 11.37 -34.32 8.63
C SER A 149 11.96 -34.41 10.04
N PRO A 150 12.02 -35.61 10.65
CA PRO A 150 12.25 -35.76 12.08
C PRO A 150 13.72 -35.57 12.52
N THR A 151 14.57 -34.93 11.71
CA THR A 151 16.02 -34.95 11.92
C THR A 151 16.63 -33.68 12.52
N ASP A 152 15.88 -32.60 12.80
CA ASP A 152 16.46 -31.39 13.42
C ASP A 152 15.51 -30.72 14.43
N ALA A 153 15.62 -31.07 15.71
CA ALA A 153 14.84 -30.52 16.83
C ALA A 153 15.11 -29.03 17.16
N SER A 154 15.80 -28.29 16.28
CA SER A 154 16.14 -26.87 16.46
C SER A 154 15.57 -25.94 15.39
N ARG A 155 14.81 -26.46 14.41
CA ARG A 155 14.32 -25.67 13.28
C ARG A 155 12.96 -25.02 13.56
N ARG A 156 12.96 -23.68 13.54
CA ARG A 156 11.78 -22.80 13.42
C ARG A 156 10.68 -23.45 12.57
N SER A 157 9.43 -23.38 13.03
CA SER A 157 8.25 -23.84 12.29
C SER A 157 8.32 -23.41 10.82
N PRO A 158 8.04 -24.31 9.86
CA PRO A 158 8.13 -23.98 8.44
C PRO A 158 7.17 -22.84 8.11
N ASN A 159 7.71 -21.69 7.71
CA ASN A 159 6.92 -20.54 7.30
C ASN A 159 6.23 -20.85 5.96
N ILE A 160 4.92 -21.07 6.00
CA ILE A 160 4.11 -21.28 4.80
C ILE A 160 3.98 -19.96 4.03
N SER A 161 4.31 -20.00 2.74
CA SER A 161 4.15 -18.84 1.87
C SER A 161 2.66 -18.51 1.71
N ARG A 162 2.26 -17.28 2.06
CA ARG A 162 0.89 -16.79 1.88
C ARG A 162 0.62 -16.22 0.49
N ILE A 163 1.64 -16.07 -0.34
CA ILE A 163 1.55 -15.50 -1.69
C ILE A 163 0.48 -16.19 -2.55
N PRO A 164 0.46 -17.53 -2.71
CA PRO A 164 -0.53 -18.20 -3.55
C PRO A 164 -1.97 -18.01 -3.04
N PHE A 165 -2.17 -18.04 -1.72
CA PHE A 165 -3.47 -17.74 -1.12
C PHE A 165 -3.91 -16.31 -1.43
N LEU A 166 -3.05 -15.32 -1.20
CA LEU A 166 -3.36 -13.91 -1.45
C LEU A 166 -3.64 -13.66 -2.94
N LEU A 167 -2.86 -14.25 -3.84
CA LEU A 167 -3.06 -14.15 -5.28
C LEU A 167 -4.38 -14.80 -5.70
N GLY A 168 -4.64 -16.03 -5.28
CA GLY A 168 -5.89 -16.74 -5.60
C GLY A 168 -7.13 -16.02 -5.06
N PHE A 169 -7.10 -15.62 -3.80
CA PHE A 169 -8.20 -14.89 -3.18
C PHE A 169 -8.43 -13.53 -3.85
N SER A 170 -7.37 -12.78 -4.15
CA SER A 170 -7.49 -11.48 -4.81
C SER A 170 -8.03 -11.60 -6.24
N LEU A 171 -7.62 -12.60 -7.01
CA LEU A 171 -8.15 -12.86 -8.35
C LEU A 171 -9.63 -13.26 -8.30
N LEU A 172 -10.01 -14.15 -7.38
CA LEU A 172 -11.41 -14.55 -7.18
C LEU A 172 -12.27 -13.35 -6.78
N MET A 173 -11.77 -12.53 -5.85
CA MET A 173 -12.42 -11.30 -5.43
C MET A 173 -12.60 -10.32 -6.58
N LEU A 174 -11.56 -10.09 -7.37
CA LEU A 174 -11.59 -9.16 -8.50
C LEU A 174 -12.61 -9.63 -9.55
N ALA A 175 -12.63 -10.93 -9.85
CA ALA A 175 -13.57 -11.54 -10.78
C ALA A 175 -15.02 -11.49 -10.26
N GLY A 176 -15.26 -11.81 -8.99
CA GLY A 176 -16.60 -11.73 -8.39
C GLY A 176 -17.13 -10.30 -8.33
N LEU A 177 -16.26 -9.36 -7.95
CA LEU A 177 -16.65 -7.97 -7.78
C LEU A 177 -16.88 -7.26 -9.13
N HIS A 178 -16.06 -7.52 -10.15
CA HIS A 178 -16.14 -6.77 -11.42
C HIS A 178 -16.52 -7.62 -12.64
N GLY A 179 -16.81 -8.91 -12.46
CA GLY A 179 -17.16 -9.82 -13.56
C GLY A 179 -16.09 -9.83 -14.65
N THR A 180 -16.51 -9.66 -15.91
CA THR A 180 -15.60 -9.59 -17.06
C THR A 180 -14.77 -8.31 -17.11
N SER A 181 -15.19 -7.24 -16.42
CA SER A 181 -14.39 -6.01 -16.32
C SER A 181 -13.10 -6.20 -15.53
N SER A 182 -12.98 -7.29 -14.75
CA SER A 182 -11.70 -7.70 -14.14
C SER A 182 -10.58 -7.87 -15.17
N LEU A 183 -10.89 -8.32 -16.39
CA LEU A 183 -9.92 -8.46 -17.49
C LEU A 183 -9.33 -7.10 -17.89
N LYS A 184 -10.16 -6.05 -17.94
CA LYS A 184 -9.72 -4.68 -18.22
C LYS A 184 -8.77 -4.19 -17.14
N ILE A 185 -9.13 -4.39 -15.87
CA ILE A 185 -8.31 -3.99 -14.71
C ILE A 185 -6.96 -4.70 -14.75
N ILE A 186 -6.94 -6.02 -14.95
CA ILE A 186 -5.70 -6.81 -15.05
C ILE A 186 -4.84 -6.33 -16.21
N THR A 187 -5.45 -6.04 -17.36
CA THR A 187 -4.73 -5.53 -18.54
C THR A 187 -4.07 -4.18 -18.24
N ILE A 188 -4.79 -3.27 -17.58
CA ILE A 188 -4.23 -1.97 -17.18
C ILE A 188 -3.10 -2.15 -16.17
N LEU A 189 -3.29 -2.99 -15.14
CA LEU A 189 -2.25 -3.29 -14.14
C LEU A 189 -0.98 -3.85 -14.79
N TRP A 190 -1.14 -4.80 -15.72
CA TRP A 190 -0.05 -5.42 -16.44
C TRP A 190 0.71 -4.41 -17.32
N ALA A 191 -0.01 -3.62 -18.11
CA ALA A 191 0.58 -2.57 -18.94
C ALA A 191 1.32 -1.53 -18.09
N ASN A 192 0.72 -1.11 -16.98
CA ASN A 192 1.32 -0.16 -16.05
C ASN A 192 2.62 -0.69 -15.43
N TYR A 193 2.64 -1.96 -15.01
CA TYR A 193 3.83 -2.61 -14.48
C TYR A 193 4.97 -2.66 -15.52
N TRP A 194 4.64 -2.98 -16.77
CA TRP A 194 5.61 -2.94 -17.87
C TRP A 194 6.18 -1.54 -18.11
N ILE A 195 5.32 -0.51 -18.09
CA ILE A 195 5.77 0.88 -18.17
C ILE A 195 6.69 1.23 -16.99
N GLY A 196 6.37 0.76 -15.78
CA GLY A 196 7.23 0.93 -14.61
C GLY A 196 8.64 0.39 -14.80
N LYS A 197 8.78 -0.75 -15.49
CA LYS A 197 10.10 -1.32 -15.83
C LYS A 197 10.93 -0.44 -16.76
N LEU A 198 10.31 0.43 -17.55
CA LEU A 198 11.02 1.39 -18.39
C LEU A 198 11.74 2.46 -17.57
N LYS A 199 11.33 2.68 -16.31
CA LYS A 199 11.92 3.68 -15.39
C LYS A 199 11.91 5.09 -15.97
N ILE A 200 10.88 5.44 -16.74
CA ILE A 200 10.66 6.78 -17.29
C ILE A 200 9.40 7.37 -16.65
N PRO A 201 9.53 8.23 -15.61
CA PRO A 201 8.39 8.80 -14.89
C PRO A 201 7.35 9.47 -15.79
N ALA A 202 7.78 10.20 -16.82
CA ALA A 202 6.89 10.90 -17.74
C ALA A 202 5.91 9.94 -18.45
N VAL A 203 6.40 8.77 -18.91
CA VAL A 203 5.56 7.76 -19.57
C VAL A 203 4.55 7.19 -18.57
N THR A 204 4.97 6.94 -17.32
CA THR A 204 4.05 6.54 -16.26
C THR A 204 2.96 7.59 -16.05
N TRP A 205 3.30 8.86 -15.89
CA TRP A 205 2.32 9.93 -15.68
C TRP A 205 1.32 10.05 -16.84
N VAL A 206 1.82 10.09 -18.08
CA VAL A 206 0.98 10.21 -19.28
C VAL A 206 0.03 9.02 -19.39
N PHE A 207 0.54 7.80 -19.23
CA PHE A 207 -0.30 6.60 -19.28
C PHE A 207 -1.36 6.61 -18.17
N ASN A 208 -0.98 6.98 -16.94
CA ASN A 208 -1.93 6.97 -15.83
C ASN A 208 -3.01 8.05 -16.00
N ALA A 209 -2.63 9.26 -16.43
CA ALA A 209 -3.60 10.31 -16.75
C ALA A 209 -4.54 9.87 -17.87
N PHE A 210 -3.99 9.32 -18.96
CA PHE A 210 -4.77 8.84 -20.10
C PHE A 210 -5.82 7.80 -19.69
N VAL A 211 -5.41 6.77 -18.95
CA VAL A 211 -6.33 5.73 -18.47
C VAL A 211 -7.40 6.31 -17.55
N LEU A 212 -7.05 7.24 -16.66
CA LEU A 212 -8.01 7.88 -15.76
C LEU A 212 -9.07 8.68 -16.55
N PHE A 213 -8.64 9.55 -17.47
CA PHE A 213 -9.56 10.34 -18.28
C PHE A 213 -10.45 9.47 -19.18
N THR A 214 -9.86 8.50 -19.87
CA THR A 214 -10.62 7.63 -20.79
C THR A 214 -11.58 6.72 -20.04
N SER A 215 -11.18 6.12 -18.91
CA SER A 215 -12.08 5.28 -18.11
C SER A 215 -13.26 6.08 -17.56
N ASN A 216 -13.08 7.35 -17.22
CA ASN A 216 -14.17 8.23 -16.78
C ASN A 216 -15.06 8.67 -17.96
N TRP A 217 -14.48 9.04 -19.10
CA TRP A 217 -15.21 9.52 -20.27
C TRP A 217 -16.08 8.43 -20.92
N TYR A 218 -15.57 7.19 -20.96
CA TYR A 218 -16.26 6.04 -21.56
C TYR A 218 -16.94 5.14 -20.52
N GLU A 219 -17.16 5.63 -19.30
CA GLU A 219 -17.82 4.89 -18.21
C GLU A 219 -17.29 3.45 -18.01
N GLY A 220 -15.97 3.27 -18.12
CA GLY A 220 -15.30 1.99 -17.92
C GLY A 220 -15.26 1.04 -19.12
N PHE A 221 -15.50 1.56 -20.33
CA PHE A 221 -15.45 0.89 -21.64
C PHE A 221 -16.41 -0.30 -21.76
N ARG A 222 -17.31 -0.31 -22.74
CA ARG A 222 -18.09 -1.52 -23.04
C ARG A 222 -17.35 -2.42 -24.01
N PHE A 223 -17.46 -3.73 -23.83
CA PHE A 223 -16.85 -4.68 -24.74
C PHE A 223 -17.53 -4.67 -26.12
N SER A 224 -18.85 -4.41 -26.16
CA SER A 224 -19.63 -4.21 -27.39
C SER A 224 -19.08 -3.12 -28.29
N ASP A 225 -18.54 -2.05 -27.69
CA ASP A 225 -18.06 -0.87 -28.41
C ASP A 225 -16.69 -1.12 -29.05
N ILE A 226 -15.94 -2.10 -28.54
CA ILE A 226 -14.67 -2.55 -29.11
C ILE A 226 -14.94 -3.49 -30.29
N HIS A 227 -15.78 -4.51 -30.08
CA HIS A 227 -16.12 -5.47 -31.13
C HIS A 227 -17.42 -6.23 -30.79
N GLY A 228 -18.32 -6.37 -31.76
CA GLY A 228 -19.64 -6.98 -31.55
C GLY A 228 -19.60 -8.41 -31.01
N ALA A 229 -18.58 -9.20 -31.34
CA ALA A 229 -18.44 -10.57 -30.82
C ALA A 229 -18.19 -10.62 -29.30
N LEU A 230 -17.64 -9.55 -28.70
CA LEU A 230 -17.38 -9.49 -27.26
C LEU A 230 -18.58 -8.95 -26.47
N ALA A 231 -19.70 -8.59 -27.13
CA ALA A 231 -20.89 -8.06 -26.45
C ALA A 231 -21.49 -9.04 -25.42
N THR A 232 -21.22 -10.34 -25.56
CA THR A 232 -21.62 -11.36 -24.56
C THR A 232 -20.90 -11.17 -23.22
N LEU A 233 -19.68 -10.64 -23.22
CA LEU A 233 -18.91 -10.38 -22.00
C LEU A 233 -19.53 -9.26 -21.16
N ASP A 234 -20.20 -8.29 -21.77
CA ASP A 234 -20.88 -7.22 -21.04
C ASP A 234 -22.06 -7.72 -20.19
N ARG A 235 -22.55 -8.95 -20.43
CA ARG A 235 -23.61 -9.56 -19.62
C ARG A 235 -23.14 -10.00 -18.23
N ILE A 236 -21.84 -10.20 -18.05
CA ILE A 236 -21.25 -10.68 -16.79
C ILE A 236 -20.67 -9.49 -16.02
N ALA A 237 -21.55 -8.76 -15.35
CA ALA A 237 -21.26 -7.48 -14.71
C ALA A 237 -20.49 -7.58 -13.36
N GLY A 238 -20.66 -8.66 -12.61
CA GLY A 238 -20.18 -8.77 -11.23
C GLY A 238 -21.01 -7.96 -10.23
N PHE A 239 -20.66 -8.02 -8.95
CA PHE A 239 -21.40 -7.31 -7.87
C PHE A 239 -21.24 -5.79 -7.91
N TYR A 240 -20.14 -5.29 -8.48
CA TYR A 240 -19.79 -3.88 -8.59
C TYR A 240 -19.23 -3.58 -10.00
N PRO A 241 -20.08 -3.51 -11.03
CA PRO A 241 -19.66 -3.40 -12.43
C PRO A 241 -18.96 -2.10 -12.78
N ARG A 242 -19.25 -1.00 -12.06
CA ARG A 242 -18.70 0.33 -12.32
C ARG A 242 -17.30 0.48 -11.71
N TRP A 243 -16.38 -0.36 -12.18
CA TRP A 243 -15.00 -0.41 -11.70
C TRP A 243 -14.27 0.93 -11.80
N HIS A 244 -14.53 1.71 -12.86
CA HIS A 244 -13.90 3.00 -13.14
C HIS A 244 -14.13 4.05 -12.04
N ILE A 245 -15.24 3.96 -11.28
CA ILE A 245 -15.56 4.92 -10.20
C ILE A 245 -14.50 4.86 -9.10
N SER A 246 -14.15 3.66 -8.63
CA SER A 246 -13.18 3.47 -7.55
C SER A 246 -11.74 3.31 -8.04
N PHE A 247 -11.56 3.19 -9.36
CA PHE A 247 -10.25 2.89 -9.96
C PHE A 247 -9.22 3.99 -9.74
N ASN A 248 -9.65 5.24 -9.50
CA ASN A 248 -8.77 6.37 -9.18
C ASN A 248 -7.79 6.06 -8.04
N ILE A 249 -8.23 5.33 -7.01
CA ILE A 249 -7.35 4.93 -5.89
C ILE A 249 -6.30 3.92 -6.36
N THR A 250 -6.68 2.96 -7.20
CA THR A 250 -5.77 1.97 -7.78
C THR A 250 -4.75 2.64 -8.72
N MET A 251 -5.17 3.65 -9.48
CA MET A 251 -4.29 4.46 -10.32
C MET A 251 -3.21 5.16 -9.51
N LEU A 252 -3.58 5.79 -8.39
CA LEU A 252 -2.62 6.43 -7.49
C LEU A 252 -1.62 5.43 -6.91
N ARG A 253 -2.07 4.20 -6.58
CA ARG A 253 -1.18 3.13 -6.10
C ARG A 253 -0.18 2.68 -7.17
N MET A 254 -0.65 2.51 -8.40
CA MET A 254 0.22 2.17 -9.54
C MET A 254 1.26 3.25 -9.82
N LEU A 255 0.83 4.52 -9.81
CA LEU A 255 1.72 5.66 -9.98
C LEU A 255 2.78 5.71 -8.86
N SER A 256 2.37 5.58 -7.60
CA SER A 256 3.28 5.52 -6.44
C SER A 256 4.29 4.41 -6.60
N PHE A 257 3.85 3.19 -6.92
CA PHE A 257 4.73 2.04 -7.12
C PHE A 257 5.81 2.31 -8.17
N ASN A 258 5.43 2.87 -9.33
CA ASN A 258 6.38 3.16 -10.40
C ASN A 258 7.37 4.28 -10.03
N MET A 259 6.91 5.30 -9.31
CA MET A 259 7.77 6.38 -8.82
C MET A 259 8.75 5.87 -7.77
N ASP A 260 8.29 5.07 -6.82
CA ASP A 260 9.14 4.46 -5.79
C ASP A 260 10.16 3.51 -6.42
N TYR A 261 9.74 2.70 -7.41
CA TYR A 261 10.62 1.82 -8.16
C TYR A 261 11.72 2.59 -8.91
N TYR A 262 11.35 3.71 -9.56
CA TYR A 262 12.30 4.60 -10.22
C TYR A 262 13.36 5.12 -9.25
N TRP A 263 12.93 5.68 -8.12
CA TRP A 263 13.85 6.25 -7.13
C TRP A 263 14.73 5.19 -6.46
N ALA A 264 14.18 4.03 -6.11
CA ALA A 264 14.96 2.92 -5.56
C ALA A 264 16.08 2.46 -6.52
N SER A 265 15.79 2.43 -7.82
CA SER A 265 16.78 2.05 -8.83
C SER A 265 17.93 3.07 -8.96
N LYS A 266 17.64 4.37 -8.78
CA LYS A 266 18.66 5.43 -8.78
C LYS A 266 19.57 5.34 -7.55
N THR A 267 18.99 5.18 -6.36
CA THR A 267 19.76 5.06 -5.11
C THR A 267 20.73 3.88 -5.15
N THR A 268 20.28 2.75 -5.70
CA THR A 268 21.13 1.56 -5.90
C THR A 268 22.32 1.86 -6.83
N THR A 269 22.06 2.54 -7.94
CA THR A 269 23.10 2.92 -8.91
C THR A 269 24.13 3.86 -8.29
N SER A 270 23.69 4.92 -7.59
CA SER A 270 24.59 5.85 -6.90
C SER A 270 25.44 5.16 -5.82
N SER A 271 24.85 4.22 -5.08
CA SER A 271 25.55 3.45 -4.04
C SER A 271 26.61 2.51 -4.63
N GLN A 272 26.33 1.88 -5.78
CA GLN A 272 27.29 1.03 -6.48
C GLN A 272 28.45 1.84 -7.07
N VAL A 273 28.17 3.00 -7.68
CA VAL A 273 29.20 3.91 -8.20
C VAL A 273 30.12 4.39 -7.08
N HIS A 274 29.56 4.81 -5.94
CA HIS A 274 30.36 5.24 -4.79
C HIS A 274 31.28 4.13 -4.27
N ARG A 275 30.78 2.89 -4.18
CA ARG A 275 31.60 1.72 -3.79
C ARG A 275 32.71 1.42 -4.80
N ALA A 276 32.43 1.52 -6.10
CA ALA A 276 33.41 1.25 -7.14
C ALA A 276 34.54 2.29 -7.15
N VAL A 277 34.21 3.58 -6.96
CA VAL A 277 35.19 4.66 -6.84
C VAL A 277 36.08 4.46 -5.61
N PHE A 278 35.47 4.15 -4.46
CA PHE A 278 36.22 3.90 -3.22
C PHE A 278 37.19 2.71 -3.34
N LYS A 279 36.74 1.59 -3.93
CA LYS A 279 37.60 0.42 -4.17
C LYS A 279 38.77 0.77 -5.09
N ARG A 280 38.53 1.56 -6.15
CA ARG A 280 39.60 2.00 -7.04
C ARG A 280 40.62 2.87 -6.32
N SER A 281 40.20 3.78 -5.44
CA SER A 281 41.15 4.61 -4.68
C SER A 281 41.99 3.83 -3.67
N SER A 282 41.46 2.74 -3.10
CA SER A 282 42.24 1.89 -2.18
C SER A 282 43.27 1.01 -2.89
N ASP A 283 43.08 0.72 -4.17
CA ASP A 283 44.01 -0.11 -4.96
C ASP A 283 45.25 0.67 -5.45
N PHE A 284 45.25 2.01 -5.32
CA PHE A 284 46.36 2.90 -5.75
C PHE A 284 47.23 3.42 -4.60
N THR A 285 46.98 3.01 -3.36
CA THR A 285 47.77 3.32 -2.15
C THR A 285 48.39 2.07 -1.58
#